data_AF-A0ABD4LM58-F1
#
_entry.id   AF-A0ABD4LM58-F1
#
_cell.length_a   1.000
_cell.length_b   1.000
_cell.length_c   1.000
_cell.angle_alpha   90.00
_cell.angle_beta   90.00
_cell.angle_gamma   90.00
#
_symmetry.space_group_name_H-M   'P 1'
#
loop_
_entity.id
_entity.type
_entity.pdbx_description
1 polymer ?
#
loop_
_entity_poly.entity_id
_entity_poly.type
_entity_poly.pdbx_seq_one_letter_code
_entity_poly.pdbx_strand_id
1 'polypeptide(L)'
;MTNTKLYADGIIVAEEKALIQDIQMMQKAKATLPEEQFSVVFKQLCDKVRNAIGIDNVIGLALNEDETKVYIPVFSLPAVHGTSYTWHIEEETGRFYIELKQSEPLELIDLEIKEWQAKLDSATEFNESKECIETIDGLRELKKDIASYLEMMEEVKEFAKSICGVIPMGVGIVVKR
;
A
#
# COMPACT_ATOMS: atom_id res chain seq x y z
N MET A 1 8.79 -3.45 -7.80
CA MET A 1 7.67 -3.46 -6.84
C MET A 1 6.37 -3.52 -7.63
N THR A 2 5.54 -4.52 -7.38
CA THR A 2 4.24 -4.68 -8.04
C THR A 2 3.20 -3.99 -7.18
N ASN A 3 2.81 -2.76 -7.55
CA ASN A 3 1.74 -2.06 -6.84
C ASN A 3 0.40 -2.68 -7.24
N THR A 4 -0.34 -3.21 -6.28
CA THR A 4 -1.69 -3.73 -6.54
C THR A 4 -2.67 -2.57 -6.43
N LYS A 5 -3.43 -2.30 -7.50
CA LYS A 5 -4.51 -1.33 -7.46
C LYS A 5 -5.72 -1.94 -6.76
N LEU A 6 -6.20 -1.30 -5.69
CA LEU A 6 -7.51 -1.59 -5.12
C LEU A 6 -8.48 -0.48 -5.51
N TYR A 7 -9.51 -0.82 -6.28
CA TYR A 7 -10.53 0.12 -6.69
C TYR A 7 -11.57 0.35 -5.59
N ALA A 8 -12.17 1.54 -5.56
CA ALA A 8 -13.23 1.86 -4.62
C ALA A 8 -14.48 1.00 -4.88
N ASP A 9 -15.10 0.50 -3.81
CA ASP A 9 -16.33 -0.31 -3.87
C ASP A 9 -17.58 0.55 -4.05
N GLY A 10 -17.50 1.82 -3.67
CA GLY A 10 -18.58 2.78 -3.79
C GLY A 10 -18.11 4.21 -3.68
N ILE A 11 -19.00 5.13 -4.03
CA ILE A 11 -18.77 6.57 -3.94
C ILE A 11 -19.96 7.18 -3.20
N ILE A 12 -19.69 7.86 -2.11
CA ILE A 12 -20.67 8.72 -1.44
C ILE A 12 -20.54 10.13 -2.03
N VAL A 13 -21.68 10.79 -2.28
CA VAL A 13 -21.71 12.15 -2.81
C VAL A 13 -22.20 13.10 -1.72
N ALA A 14 -21.43 14.14 -1.43
CA ALA A 14 -21.79 15.18 -0.48
C ALA A 14 -21.85 16.55 -1.15
N GLU A 15 -22.85 17.35 -0.78
CA GLU A 15 -23.06 18.73 -1.27
C GLU A 15 -22.87 19.76 -0.14
N GLU A 16 -22.24 19.35 0.95
CA GLU A 16 -22.04 20.20 2.12
C GLU A 16 -21.00 21.28 1.84
N LYS A 17 -21.43 22.55 1.95
CA LYS A 17 -20.59 23.73 1.65
C LYS A 17 -19.30 23.77 2.47
N ALA A 18 -19.36 23.38 3.75
CA ALA A 18 -18.20 23.36 4.62
C ALA A 18 -17.15 22.35 4.13
N LEU A 19 -17.59 21.14 3.75
CA LEU A 19 -16.69 20.11 3.23
C LEU A 19 -16.09 20.50 1.87
N ILE A 20 -16.88 21.12 0.99
CA ILE A 20 -16.39 21.65 -0.29
C ILE A 20 -15.28 22.69 -0.05
N GLN A 21 -15.50 23.63 0.87
CA GLN A 21 -14.51 24.65 1.23
C GLN A 21 -13.25 24.03 1.84
N ASP A 22 -13.40 23.04 2.73
CA ASP A 22 -12.28 22.32 3.34
C ASP A 22 -11.41 21.68 2.25
N ILE A 23 -12.01 21.01 1.25
CA ILE A 23 -11.26 20.37 0.16
C ILE A 23 -10.60 21.39 -0.77
N GLN A 24 -11.28 22.49 -1.10
CA GLN A 24 -10.67 23.58 -1.88
C GLN A 24 -9.45 24.17 -1.16
N MET A 25 -9.51 24.34 0.17
CA MET A 25 -8.36 24.76 0.96
C MET A 25 -7.23 23.73 0.91
N MET A 26 -7.57 22.43 0.97
CA MET A 26 -6.56 21.36 0.87
C MET A 26 -5.89 21.32 -0.50
N GLN A 27 -6.62 21.51 -1.59
CA GLN A 27 -6.02 21.58 -2.93
C GLN A 27 -5.03 22.74 -3.06
N LYS A 28 -5.34 23.90 -2.46
CA LYS A 28 -4.40 25.03 -2.37
C LYS A 28 -3.18 24.70 -1.51
N ALA A 29 -3.40 24.05 -0.37
CA ALA A 29 -2.34 23.64 0.54
C ALA A 29 -1.39 22.60 -0.09
N LYS A 30 -1.89 21.73 -0.98
CA LYS A 30 -1.07 20.76 -1.72
C LYS A 30 0.02 21.43 -2.57
N ALA A 31 -0.23 22.64 -3.07
CA ALA A 31 0.73 23.39 -3.87
C ALA A 31 1.82 24.09 -3.03
N THR A 32 1.61 24.26 -1.72
CA THR A 32 2.48 25.05 -0.84
C THR A 32 3.16 24.23 0.25
N LEU A 33 2.55 23.12 0.68
CA LEU A 33 3.09 22.26 1.73
C LEU A 33 4.00 21.17 1.16
N PRO A 34 5.04 20.76 1.92
CA PRO A 34 5.75 19.51 1.66
C PRO A 34 4.79 18.31 1.67
N GLU A 35 5.05 17.33 0.82
CA GLU A 35 4.19 16.14 0.63
C GLU A 35 3.88 15.42 1.95
N GLU A 36 4.87 15.25 2.82
CA GLU A 36 4.71 14.61 4.13
C GLU A 36 3.74 15.38 5.03
N GLN A 37 3.83 16.71 5.06
CA GLN A 37 2.95 17.55 5.87
C GLN A 37 1.54 17.58 5.30
N PHE A 38 1.42 17.67 3.97
CA PHE A 38 0.13 17.60 3.29
C PHE A 38 -0.58 16.27 3.60
N SER A 39 0.15 15.15 3.53
CA SER A 39 -0.38 13.81 3.81
C SER A 39 -0.98 13.71 5.21
N VAL A 40 -0.31 14.26 6.23
CA VAL A 40 -0.80 14.28 7.62
C VAL A 40 -2.11 15.07 7.74
N VAL A 41 -2.19 16.27 7.19
CA VAL A 41 -3.39 17.11 7.30
C VAL A 41 -4.55 16.53 6.47
N PHE A 42 -4.26 15.99 5.29
CA PHE A 42 -5.26 15.33 4.45
C PHE A 42 -5.86 14.11 5.13
N LYS A 43 -5.03 13.33 5.83
CA LYS A 43 -5.50 12.23 6.65
C LYS A 43 -6.46 12.67 7.76
N GLN A 44 -6.13 13.75 8.49
CA GLN A 44 -7.01 14.29 9.53
C GLN A 44 -8.38 14.70 8.97
N LEU A 45 -8.41 15.28 7.76
CA LEU A 45 -9.66 15.60 7.09
C LEU A 45 -10.46 14.33 6.75
N CYS A 46 -9.81 13.32 6.17
CA CYS A 46 -10.46 12.03 5.90
C CYS A 46 -11.00 11.39 7.19
N ASP A 47 -10.24 11.39 8.29
CA ASP A 47 -10.66 10.85 9.59
C ASP A 47 -11.92 11.56 10.11
N LYS A 48 -11.96 12.89 10.01
CA LYS A 48 -13.13 13.69 10.38
C LYS A 48 -14.35 13.32 9.54
N VAL A 49 -14.19 13.16 8.22
CA VAL A 49 -15.28 12.77 7.31
C VAL A 49 -15.77 11.36 7.61
N ARG A 50 -14.86 10.39 7.84
CA ARG A 50 -15.20 9.02 8.22
C ARG A 50 -16.04 8.97 9.49
N ASN A 51 -15.61 9.70 10.52
CA ASN A 51 -16.34 9.79 11.79
C ASN A 51 -17.73 10.42 11.62
N ALA A 52 -17.87 11.41 10.74
CA ALA A 52 -19.15 12.06 10.47
C ALA A 52 -20.14 11.14 9.72
N ILE A 53 -19.64 10.31 8.81
CA ILE A 53 -20.45 9.34 8.04
C ILE A 53 -20.72 8.06 8.86
N GLY A 54 -19.87 7.74 9.84
CA GLY A 54 -19.97 6.53 10.65
C GLY A 54 -19.44 5.29 9.94
N ILE A 55 -18.34 5.42 9.19
CA ILE A 55 -17.67 4.31 8.49
C ILE A 55 -16.21 4.19 8.92
N ASP A 56 -15.73 2.95 9.00
CA ASP A 56 -14.35 2.65 9.44
C ASP A 56 -13.40 2.37 8.25
N ASN A 57 -13.93 2.41 7.04
CA ASN A 57 -13.22 2.13 5.80
C ASN A 57 -12.23 3.25 5.42
N VAL A 58 -11.18 2.90 4.67
CA VAL A 58 -10.35 3.89 3.96
C VAL A 58 -11.25 4.67 3.00
N ILE A 59 -11.05 5.99 2.94
CA ILE A 59 -11.73 6.89 2.01
C ILE A 59 -10.77 7.82 1.30
N GLY A 60 -11.16 8.28 0.11
CA GLY A 60 -10.60 9.45 -0.55
C GLY A 60 -11.58 10.64 -0.54
N LEU A 61 -11.13 11.79 -1.05
CA LEU A 61 -11.95 13.01 -1.18
C LEU A 61 -11.60 13.73 -2.48
N ALA A 62 -12.57 13.88 -3.38
CA ALA A 62 -12.39 14.57 -4.65
C ALA A 62 -13.51 15.58 -4.88
N LEU A 63 -13.19 16.74 -5.44
CA LEU A 63 -14.22 17.65 -5.96
C LEU A 63 -14.65 17.19 -7.36
N ASN A 64 -15.91 17.41 -7.70
CA ASN A 64 -16.33 17.37 -9.10
C ASN A 64 -15.75 18.55 -9.88
N GLU A 65 -15.82 18.48 -11.22
CA GLU A 65 -15.27 19.51 -12.11
C GLU A 65 -15.84 20.91 -11.85
N ASP A 66 -17.12 20.99 -11.48
CA ASP A 66 -17.79 22.27 -11.17
C ASP A 66 -17.55 22.76 -9.73
N GLU A 67 -16.80 22.01 -8.91
CA GLU A 67 -16.53 22.29 -7.48
C GLU A 67 -17.81 22.49 -6.63
N THR A 68 -18.91 21.85 -7.01
CA THR A 68 -20.21 21.91 -6.33
C THR A 68 -20.51 20.69 -5.47
N LYS A 69 -19.77 19.59 -5.65
CA LYS A 69 -19.98 18.32 -4.96
C LYS A 69 -18.64 17.67 -4.61
N VAL A 70 -18.68 16.88 -3.55
CA VAL A 70 -17.56 16.07 -3.09
C VAL A 70 -17.87 14.61 -3.33
N TYR A 71 -17.01 13.94 -4.07
CA TYR A 71 -16.97 12.49 -4.21
C TYR A 71 -16.08 11.89 -3.12
N ILE A 72 -16.65 10.95 -2.37
CA ILE A 72 -16.02 10.25 -1.27
C ILE A 72 -15.93 8.77 -1.68
N PRO A 73 -14.90 8.36 -2.44
CA PRO A 73 -14.68 6.95 -2.73
C PRO A 73 -14.39 6.18 -1.43
N VAL A 74 -15.06 5.04 -1.26
CA VAL A 74 -14.94 4.15 -0.11
C VAL A 74 -14.30 2.84 -0.56
N PHE A 75 -13.29 2.38 0.18
CA PHE A 75 -12.54 1.16 -0.13
C PHE A 75 -12.83 0.06 0.91
N SER A 76 -12.81 -1.20 0.50
CA SER A 76 -13.09 -2.37 1.36
C SER A 76 -12.10 -2.57 2.52
N LEU A 77 -11.02 -1.78 2.57
CA LEU A 77 -10.02 -1.87 3.63
C LEU A 77 -10.44 -1.06 4.87
N PRO A 78 -10.28 -1.62 6.07
CA PRO A 78 -10.40 -0.85 7.30
C PRO A 78 -9.24 0.14 7.39
N ALA A 79 -9.54 1.37 7.80
CA ALA A 79 -8.52 2.38 8.06
C ALA A 79 -7.99 2.22 9.49
N VAL A 80 -7.05 1.28 9.65
CA VAL A 80 -6.37 0.96 10.91
C VAL A 80 -5.21 1.93 11.17
N HIS A 81 -4.94 2.21 12.45
CA HIS A 81 -3.93 3.12 12.97
C HIS A 81 -2.69 3.34 12.07
N GLY A 82 -2.62 4.51 11.43
CA GLY A 82 -1.36 4.97 10.85
C GLY A 82 -1.17 4.75 9.36
N THR A 83 -1.89 3.87 8.68
CA THR A 83 -1.67 3.69 7.23
C THR A 83 -2.17 4.90 6.43
N SER A 84 -1.24 5.55 5.73
CA SER A 84 -1.52 6.58 4.74
C SER A 84 -1.58 5.90 3.37
N TYR A 85 -2.72 6.01 2.70
CA TYR A 85 -2.88 5.52 1.34
C TYR A 85 -2.98 6.71 0.39
N THR A 86 -2.18 6.68 -0.68
CA THR A 86 -2.36 7.60 -1.80
C THR A 86 -3.40 6.98 -2.72
N TRP A 87 -4.47 7.73 -2.96
CA TRP A 87 -5.50 7.35 -3.91
C TRP A 87 -5.35 8.16 -5.19
N HIS A 88 -5.86 7.59 -6.28
CA HIS A 88 -5.70 8.05 -7.64
C HIS A 88 -7.03 7.90 -8.40
N ILE A 89 -7.14 8.59 -9.52
CA ILE A 89 -8.23 8.42 -10.50
C ILE A 89 -7.62 7.85 -11.77
N GLU A 90 -8.20 6.77 -12.29
CA GLU A 90 -7.81 6.22 -13.58
C GLU A 90 -8.50 7.03 -14.70
N GLU A 91 -7.72 7.76 -15.50
CA GLU A 91 -8.23 8.71 -16.49
C GLU A 91 -9.16 8.08 -17.54
N GLU A 92 -8.88 6.84 -17.96
CA GLU A 92 -9.68 6.15 -18.99
C GLU A 92 -11.06 5.73 -18.49
N THR A 93 -11.18 5.38 -17.21
CA THR A 93 -12.38 4.76 -16.64
C THR A 93 -13.09 5.64 -15.61
N GLY A 94 -12.46 6.73 -15.18
CA GLY A 94 -12.92 7.58 -14.09
C GLY A 94 -12.96 6.88 -12.72
N ARG A 95 -12.35 5.69 -12.59
CA ARG A 95 -12.44 4.89 -11.37
C ARG A 95 -11.39 5.32 -10.36
N PHE A 96 -11.83 5.43 -9.11
CA PHE A 96 -10.97 5.70 -7.97
C PHE A 96 -10.25 4.41 -7.54
N TYR A 97 -8.94 4.50 -7.30
CA TYR A 97 -8.13 3.39 -6.77
C TYR A 97 -7.09 3.86 -5.76
N ILE A 98 -6.66 2.98 -4.86
CA ILE A 98 -5.46 3.15 -4.04
C ILE A 98 -4.38 2.20 -4.51
N GLU A 99 -3.12 2.62 -4.38
CA GLU A 99 -1.98 1.72 -4.56
C GLU A 99 -1.64 1.04 -3.24
N LEU A 100 -1.74 -0.28 -3.23
CA LEU A 100 -1.22 -1.11 -2.16
C LEU A 100 0.21 -1.48 -2.53
N LYS A 101 1.17 -0.91 -1.80
CA LYS A 101 2.54 -1.42 -1.82
C LYS A 101 2.49 -2.84 -1.25
N GLN A 102 2.77 -3.83 -2.09
CA GLN A 102 3.14 -5.14 -1.57
C GLN A 102 4.49 -4.98 -0.90
N SER A 103 4.52 -5.03 0.43
CA SER A 103 5.75 -5.18 1.18
C SER A 103 6.45 -6.44 0.70
N GLU A 104 7.76 -6.36 0.52
CA GLU A 104 8.53 -7.53 0.12
C GLU A 104 8.44 -8.60 1.23
N PRO A 105 8.51 -9.91 0.90
CA PRO A 105 8.34 -10.98 1.89
C PRO A 105 9.19 -10.82 3.14
N LEU A 106 10.40 -10.27 3.00
CA LEU A 106 11.31 -10.01 4.11
C LEU A 106 10.88 -8.82 4.99
N GLU A 107 10.27 -7.78 4.39
CA GLU A 107 9.77 -6.61 5.12
C GLU A 107 8.56 -6.96 6.00
N LEU A 108 7.71 -7.88 5.54
CA LEU A 108 6.57 -8.38 6.33
C LEU A 108 7.04 -9.10 7.61
N ILE A 109 8.07 -9.92 7.49
CA ILE A 109 8.65 -10.64 8.64
C ILE A 109 9.30 -9.64 9.61
N ASP A 110 9.95 -8.59 9.11
CA ASP A 110 10.51 -7.54 9.96
C ASP A 110 9.45 -6.77 10.76
N LEU A 111 8.31 -6.47 10.14
CA LEU A 111 7.18 -5.85 10.82
C LEU A 111 6.62 -6.77 11.91
N GLU A 112 6.43 -8.05 11.62
CA GLU A 112 5.93 -9.00 12.59
C GLU A 112 6.88 -9.19 13.77
N ILE A 113 8.19 -9.29 13.52
CA ILE A 113 9.21 -9.31 14.57
C ILE A 113 9.11 -8.06 15.46
N LYS A 114 8.91 -6.89 14.88
CA LYS A 114 8.77 -5.62 15.62
C LYS A 114 7.52 -5.61 16.51
N GLU A 115 6.40 -6.14 16.03
CA GLU A 115 5.17 -6.26 16.82
C GLU A 115 5.35 -7.21 18.01
N TRP A 116 6.01 -8.36 17.79
CA TRP A 116 6.32 -9.29 18.87
C TRP A 116 7.34 -8.74 19.87
N GLN A 117 8.30 -7.92 19.43
CA GLN A 117 9.20 -7.20 20.32
C GLN A 117 8.44 -6.21 21.20
N ALA A 118 7.49 -5.46 20.65
CA ALA A 118 6.65 -4.56 21.45
C ALA A 118 5.79 -5.31 22.48
N LYS A 119 5.29 -6.51 22.13
CA LYS A 119 4.60 -7.40 23.08
C LYS A 119 5.54 -7.90 24.17
N LEU A 120 6.77 -8.30 23.81
CA LEU A 120 7.78 -8.71 24.77
C LEU A 120 8.12 -7.59 25.76
N ASP A 121 8.28 -6.36 25.28
CA ASP A 121 8.59 -5.18 26.10
C ASP A 121 7.46 -4.82 27.09
N SER A 122 6.23 -5.24 26.79
CA SER A 122 5.05 -5.03 27.64
C SER A 122 4.65 -6.25 28.46
N ALA A 123 5.29 -7.41 28.24
CA ALA A 123 5.01 -8.64 28.96
C ALA A 123 5.46 -8.51 30.43
N THR A 124 4.60 -8.93 31.34
CA THR A 124 4.90 -8.90 32.79
C THR A 124 5.07 -10.30 33.38
N GLU A 125 4.63 -11.33 32.65
CA GLU A 125 4.76 -12.72 33.05
C GLU A 125 5.88 -13.45 32.27
N PHE A 126 6.61 -14.32 32.97
CA PHE A 126 7.71 -15.09 32.36
C PHE A 126 7.27 -15.95 31.17
N ASN A 127 6.08 -16.55 31.25
CA ASN A 127 5.56 -17.40 30.18
C ASN A 127 5.24 -16.60 28.91
N GLU A 128 4.67 -15.39 29.07
CA GLU A 128 4.40 -14.47 27.96
C GLU A 128 5.71 -14.01 27.31
N SER A 129 6.72 -13.66 28.12
CA SER A 129 8.04 -13.29 27.59
C SER A 129 8.69 -14.44 26.84
N LYS A 130 8.59 -15.67 27.36
CA LYS A 130 9.15 -16.87 26.72
C LYS A 130 8.50 -17.13 25.36
N GLU A 131 7.17 -17.07 25.27
CA GLU A 131 6.44 -17.24 24.02
C GLU A 131 6.82 -16.18 22.97
N CYS A 132 6.95 -14.92 23.40
CA CYS A 132 7.37 -13.84 22.51
C CYS A 132 8.79 -14.08 21.97
N ILE A 133 9.75 -14.50 22.82
CA ILE A 133 11.13 -14.80 22.40
C ILE A 133 11.17 -15.96 21.41
N GLU A 134 10.50 -17.08 21.71
CA GLU A 134 10.46 -18.25 20.82
C GLU A 134 9.86 -17.90 19.45
N THR A 135 8.83 -17.06 19.44
CA THR A 135 8.20 -16.57 18.20
C THR A 135 9.12 -15.67 17.39
N ILE A 136 9.80 -14.72 18.06
CA ILE A 136 10.77 -13.82 17.40
C ILE A 136 11.92 -14.62 16.78
N ASP A 137 12.47 -15.61 17.48
CA ASP A 137 13.57 -16.41 16.97
C ASP A 137 13.13 -17.30 15.80
N GLY A 138 11.93 -17.88 15.85
CA GLY A 138 11.34 -18.61 14.72
C GLY A 138 11.19 -17.73 13.47
N LEU A 139 10.70 -16.50 13.64
CA LEU A 139 10.58 -15.53 12.53
C LEU A 139 11.94 -15.12 11.95
N ARG A 140 12.99 -15.01 12.77
CA ARG A 140 14.36 -14.70 12.30
C ARG A 140 14.93 -15.82 11.44
N GLU A 141 14.75 -17.07 11.83
CA GLU A 141 15.19 -18.22 11.02
C GLU A 141 14.40 -18.30 9.71
N LEU A 142 13.08 -18.11 9.76
CA LEU A 142 12.25 -18.05 8.54
C LEU A 142 12.72 -16.93 7.59
N LYS A 143 13.05 -15.76 8.12
CA LYS A 143 13.58 -14.64 7.33
C LYS A 143 14.86 -15.03 6.59
N LYS A 144 15.76 -15.73 7.27
CA LYS A 144 17.04 -16.20 6.69
C LYS A 144 16.80 -17.20 5.56
N ASP A 145 15.90 -18.17 5.77
CA ASP A 145 15.56 -19.16 4.75
C ASP A 145 14.96 -18.52 3.49
N ILE A 146 14.04 -17.56 3.66
CA ILE A 146 13.44 -16.83 2.55
C ILE A 146 14.48 -15.98 1.82
N ALA A 147 15.40 -15.32 2.55
CA ALA A 147 16.47 -14.54 1.93
C ALA A 147 17.36 -15.42 1.05
N SER A 148 17.79 -16.59 1.54
CA SER A 148 18.58 -17.54 0.75
C SER A 148 17.80 -18.07 -0.46
N TYR A 149 16.49 -18.31 -0.33
CA TYR A 149 15.66 -18.71 -1.46
C TYR A 149 15.56 -17.63 -2.54
N LEU A 150 15.39 -16.36 -2.14
CA LEU A 150 15.33 -15.23 -3.06
C LEU A 150 16.66 -15.03 -3.83
N GLU A 151 17.79 -15.19 -3.13
CA GLU A 151 19.13 -15.14 -3.74
C GLU A 151 19.30 -16.25 -4.81
N MET A 152 18.94 -17.49 -4.46
CA MET A 152 18.96 -18.61 -5.41
C MET A 152 18.05 -18.36 -6.64
N MET A 153 16.88 -17.76 -6.44
CA MET A 153 15.96 -17.42 -7.53
C MET A 153 16.53 -16.33 -8.46
N GLU A 154 17.30 -15.40 -7.91
CA GLU A 154 18.00 -14.38 -8.69
C GLU A 154 19.13 -15.01 -9.52
N GLU A 155 19.93 -15.90 -8.94
CA GLU A 155 20.94 -16.67 -9.67
C GLU A 155 20.34 -17.48 -10.83
N VAL A 156 19.20 -18.15 -10.61
CA VAL A 156 18.49 -18.89 -11.65
C VAL A 156 17.98 -17.95 -12.75
N LYS A 157 17.52 -16.75 -12.41
CA LYS A 157 17.08 -15.73 -13.36
C LYS A 157 18.23 -15.19 -14.20
N GLU A 158 19.40 -14.97 -13.60
CA GLU A 158 20.62 -14.58 -14.31
C GLU A 158 21.11 -15.71 -15.23
N PHE A 159 21.09 -16.95 -14.75
CA PHE A 159 21.41 -18.12 -15.56
C PHE A 159 20.47 -18.24 -16.77
N ALA A 160 19.16 -18.11 -16.58
CA ALA A 160 18.19 -18.13 -17.66
C ALA A 160 18.41 -17.01 -18.69
N LYS A 161 18.74 -15.78 -18.24
CA LYS A 161 19.12 -14.67 -19.12
C LYS A 161 20.39 -14.98 -19.92
N SER A 162 21.37 -15.63 -19.31
CA SER A 162 22.61 -16.00 -20.00
C SER A 162 22.36 -17.07 -21.08
N ILE A 163 21.45 -18.03 -20.86
CA ILE A 163 21.06 -19.01 -21.89
C ILE A 163 20.26 -18.33 -23.02
N CYS A 164 19.26 -17.50 -22.69
CA CYS A 164 18.44 -16.83 -23.70
C CYS A 164 19.20 -15.75 -24.49
N GLY A 165 20.22 -15.12 -23.90
CA GLY A 165 21.13 -14.19 -24.59
C GLY A 165 22.15 -14.88 -25.50
N VAL A 166 22.29 -16.20 -25.42
CA VAL A 166 23.27 -17.01 -26.18
C VAL A 166 22.60 -17.80 -27.32
N ILE A 167 21.32 -17.54 -27.65
CA ILE A 167 20.74 -18.02 -28.91
C ILE A 167 21.07 -16.97 -30.00
N PRO A 168 22.09 -17.18 -30.87
CA PRO A 168 22.21 -16.36 -32.06
C PRO A 168 20.98 -16.62 -32.94
N MET A 169 20.09 -15.64 -33.02
CA MET A 169 19.09 -15.57 -34.09
C MET A 169 19.83 -15.42 -35.43
N GLY A 170 20.24 -16.54 -36.03
CA GLY A 170 21.07 -16.46 -37.23
C GLY A 170 21.61 -17.77 -37.77
N VAL A 171 20.84 -18.87 -37.81
CA VAL A 171 21.06 -19.92 -38.81
C VAL A 171 19.71 -20.40 -39.32
N GLY A 172 19.28 -19.85 -40.46
CA GLY A 172 18.07 -20.28 -41.15
C GLY A 172 18.24 -21.70 -41.71
N ILE A 173 17.34 -22.60 -41.34
CA ILE A 173 17.15 -23.87 -42.05
C ILE A 173 16.19 -23.58 -43.20
N VAL A 174 16.73 -23.53 -44.42
CA VAL A 174 15.93 -23.48 -45.65
C VAL A 174 15.39 -24.88 -45.92
N VAL A 175 14.08 -25.05 -45.79
CA VAL A 175 13.39 -26.25 -46.29
C VAL A 175 13.02 -25.99 -47.75
N LYS A 176 13.74 -26.64 -48.68
CA LYS A 176 13.35 -26.67 -50.10
C LYS A 176 12.02 -27.41 -50.24
N ARG A 177 11.05 -26.79 -50.90
CA ARG A 177 9.90 -27.47 -51.49
C ARG A 177 10.33 -28.20 -52.76
#